data_AF-A0A9E5K9X1-F1
#
_entry.id   AF-A0A9E5K9X1-F1
#
_cell.length_a   1.000
_cell.length_b   1.000
_cell.length_c   1.000
_cell.angle_alpha   90.00
_cell.angle_beta   90.00
_cell.angle_gamma   90.00
#
_symmetry.space_group_name_H-M   'P 1'
#
loop_
_entity.id
_entity.type
_entity.pdbx_description
1 polymer ?
#
loop_
_entity_poly.entity_id
_entity_poly.type
_entity_poly.pdbx_seq_one_letter_code
_entity_poly.pdbx_strand_id
1 'polypeptide(L)'
;PYPGHDNFSKKEFLKLLKEVGGVMISGGDQTVLMERLRSEPEFLPAIHEAYQRGVVFAGNSAGTAAASQTMLTGEGNFEVIGPGETEVATGIGFLKNVIIDQHFVARRRQNRLMSVLQTSEERLAFGIDEDCTLAIEDERKVSVIGPSIALSFDNREHRHKFVTHILYPGDTFDMITGTYGSLPESGH
;
A
#
# COMPACT_ATOMS: atom_id res chain seq x y z
N PRO A 1 22.36 -0.38 -1.36
CA PRO A 1 22.46 0.48 -2.56
C PRO A 1 23.09 -0.28 -3.73
N TYR A 2 22.32 -0.60 -4.77
CA TYR A 2 22.86 -1.20 -5.99
C TYR A 2 23.62 -0.12 -6.79
N PRO A 3 24.96 -0.18 -6.91
CA PRO A 3 25.71 0.78 -7.69
C PRO A 3 25.67 0.36 -9.17
N GLY A 4 25.18 1.23 -10.06
CA GLY A 4 25.35 1.05 -11.51
C GLY A 4 24.15 1.31 -12.43
N HIS A 5 22.97 1.68 -11.91
CA HIS A 5 21.78 1.98 -12.74
C HIS A 5 21.36 3.46 -12.73
N ASP A 6 22.19 4.34 -12.18
CA ASP A 6 21.91 5.78 -12.17
C ASP A 6 22.29 6.40 -13.51
N ASN A 7 21.33 6.42 -14.44
CA ASN A 7 20.92 7.61 -15.19
C ASN A 7 19.92 7.24 -16.29
N PHE A 8 18.68 6.93 -15.90
CA PHE A 8 17.57 7.22 -16.82
C PHE A 8 17.36 8.73 -16.83
N SER A 9 17.46 9.36 -18.00
CA SER A 9 17.13 10.77 -18.10
C SER A 9 15.65 10.97 -17.76
N LYS A 10 15.33 12.13 -17.18
CA LYS A 10 13.94 12.58 -16.95
C LYS A 10 13.06 12.33 -18.18
N LYS A 11 13.58 12.64 -19.38
CA LYS A 11 12.88 12.48 -20.65
C LYS A 11 12.56 11.01 -20.97
N GLU A 12 13.51 10.10 -20.75
CA GLU A 12 13.31 8.68 -20.98
C GLU A 12 12.33 8.07 -19.99
N PHE A 13 12.41 8.43 -18.71
CA PHE A 13 11.45 7.99 -17.69
C PHE A 13 10.01 8.38 -18.06
N LEU A 14 9.79 9.67 -18.39
CA LEU A 14 8.49 10.16 -18.79
C LEU A 14 7.98 9.54 -20.10
N LYS A 15 8.89 9.18 -21.02
CA LYS A 15 8.52 8.47 -22.25
C LYS A 15 8.11 7.02 -21.94
N LEU A 16 8.89 6.30 -21.13
CA LEU A 16 8.58 4.92 -20.76
C LEU A 16 7.23 4.81 -20.07
N LEU A 17 6.91 5.72 -19.14
CA LEU A 17 5.60 5.74 -18.48
C LEU A 17 4.41 5.87 -19.44
N LYS A 18 4.62 6.34 -20.68
CA LYS A 18 3.57 6.43 -21.71
C LYS A 18 3.37 5.12 -22.48
N GLU A 19 4.38 4.26 -22.53
CA GLU A 19 4.45 3.09 -23.40
C GLU A 19 4.30 1.76 -22.64
N VAL A 20 4.62 1.72 -21.35
CA VAL A 20 4.57 0.49 -20.54
C VAL A 20 3.14 0.08 -20.17
N GLY A 21 2.93 -1.24 -20.05
CA GLY A 21 1.69 -1.83 -19.51
C GLY A 21 1.74 -2.09 -17.99
N GLY A 22 2.94 -2.06 -17.39
CA GLY A 22 3.09 -2.21 -15.94
C GLY A 22 4.39 -1.60 -15.40
N VAL A 23 4.37 -1.25 -14.13
CA VAL A 23 5.49 -0.66 -13.38
C VAL A 23 5.66 -1.42 -12.07
N MET A 24 6.89 -1.86 -11.78
CA MET A 24 7.25 -2.45 -10.50
C MET A 24 8.05 -1.44 -9.68
N ILE A 25 7.57 -1.13 -8.48
CA ILE A 25 8.25 -0.30 -7.49
C ILE A 25 8.91 -1.24 -6.48
N SER A 26 10.25 -1.28 -6.51
CA SER A 26 11.02 -2.16 -5.63
C SER A 26 10.94 -1.73 -4.16
N GLY A 27 11.44 -2.61 -3.29
CA GLY A 27 11.69 -2.26 -1.88
C GLY A 27 12.86 -1.29 -1.71
N GLY A 28 13.13 -0.93 -0.47
CA GLY A 28 14.13 0.05 -0.09
C GLY A 28 13.59 0.93 1.03
N ASP A 29 13.79 2.23 0.92
CA ASP A 29 13.25 3.24 1.82
C ASP A 29 12.17 4.06 1.09
N GLN A 30 10.96 4.07 1.65
CA GLN A 30 9.82 4.76 1.06
C GLN A 30 9.94 6.29 1.13
N THR A 31 10.66 6.83 2.13
CA THR A 31 10.95 8.27 2.22
C THR A 31 11.89 8.68 1.08
N VAL A 32 12.97 7.92 0.86
CA VAL A 32 13.91 8.17 -0.25
C VAL A 32 13.21 8.03 -1.62
N LEU A 33 12.34 7.03 -1.77
CA LEU A 33 11.52 6.88 -2.97
C LEU A 33 10.68 8.14 -3.22
N MET A 34 9.95 8.61 -2.21
CA MET A 34 9.08 9.76 -2.35
C MET A 34 9.84 11.07 -2.54
N GLU A 35 11.01 11.25 -1.91
CA GLU A 35 11.91 12.37 -2.17
C GLU A 35 12.35 12.40 -3.63
N ARG A 36 12.74 11.25 -4.19
CA ARG A 36 13.12 11.15 -5.61
C ARG A 36 11.95 11.42 -6.54
N LEU A 37 10.76 10.92 -6.24
CA LEU A 37 9.57 11.20 -7.06
C LEU A 37 9.14 12.67 -6.98
N ARG A 38 9.47 13.37 -5.89
CA ARG A 38 9.19 14.81 -5.70
C ARG A 38 10.30 15.72 -6.21
N SER A 39 11.49 15.20 -6.50
CA SER A 39 12.61 16.02 -6.98
C SER A 39 12.34 16.64 -8.35
N GLU A 40 11.41 16.08 -9.12
CA GLU A 40 10.96 16.60 -10.41
C GLU A 40 9.43 16.75 -10.39
N PRO A 41 8.88 17.93 -10.70
CA PRO A 41 7.45 18.18 -10.58
C PRO A 41 6.59 17.33 -11.54
N GLU A 42 7.16 16.78 -12.62
CA GLU A 42 6.45 15.98 -13.62
C GLU A 42 6.33 14.49 -13.29
N PHE A 43 7.11 13.96 -12.33
CA PHE A 43 7.16 12.51 -12.08
C PHE A 43 5.86 11.98 -11.49
N LEU A 44 5.37 12.54 -10.37
CA LEU A 44 4.11 12.11 -9.77
C LEU A 44 2.91 12.30 -10.72
N PRO A 45 2.74 13.46 -11.41
CA PRO A 45 1.70 13.60 -12.42
C PRO A 45 1.76 12.53 -13.52
N ALA A 46 2.94 12.25 -14.08
CA ALA A 46 3.08 11.24 -15.12
C ALA A 46 2.78 9.82 -14.61
N ILE A 47 3.16 9.51 -13.36
CA ILE A 47 2.82 8.23 -12.70
C ILE A 47 1.29 8.12 -12.55
N HIS A 48 0.62 9.18 -12.10
CA HIS A 48 -0.84 9.20 -11.99
C HIS A 48 -1.53 9.11 -13.36
N GLU A 49 -1.03 9.80 -14.38
CA GLU A 49 -1.55 9.68 -15.75
C GLU A 49 -1.41 8.25 -16.29
N ALA A 50 -0.28 7.57 -16.00
CA ALA A 50 -0.10 6.17 -16.34
C ALA A 50 -1.09 5.27 -15.59
N TYR A 51 -1.24 5.47 -14.28
CA TYR A 51 -2.21 4.74 -13.46
C TYR A 51 -3.65 4.90 -13.96
N GLN A 52 -4.08 6.13 -14.25
CA GLN A 52 -5.41 6.44 -14.79
C GLN A 52 -5.64 5.86 -16.20
N ARG A 53 -4.58 5.62 -16.97
CA ARG A 53 -4.65 4.94 -18.28
C ARG A 53 -4.77 3.42 -18.15
N GLY A 54 -4.71 2.87 -16.94
CA GLY A 54 -4.82 1.44 -16.66
C GLY A 54 -3.48 0.69 -16.64
N VAL A 55 -2.36 1.40 -16.52
CA VAL A 55 -1.05 0.75 -16.28
C VAL A 55 -1.07 0.08 -14.91
N VAL A 56 -0.67 -1.19 -14.84
CA VAL A 56 -0.63 -1.95 -13.59
C VAL A 56 0.58 -1.53 -12.76
N PHE A 57 0.38 -1.14 -11.51
CA PHE A 57 1.47 -0.87 -10.58
C PHE A 57 1.57 -1.98 -9.55
N ALA A 58 2.77 -2.56 -9.42
CA ALA A 58 3.11 -3.50 -8.37
C ALA A 58 4.15 -2.85 -7.45
N GLY A 59 4.01 -3.08 -6.15
CA GLY A 59 4.91 -2.53 -5.14
C GLY A 59 5.34 -3.62 -4.16
N ASN A 60 6.64 -3.67 -3.85
CA ASN A 60 7.17 -4.50 -2.77
C ASN A 60 7.74 -3.60 -1.66
N SER A 61 7.43 -3.90 -0.40
CA SER A 61 7.94 -3.20 0.78
C SER A 61 7.74 -1.68 0.69
N ALA A 62 8.79 -0.89 0.46
CA ALA A 62 8.68 0.56 0.28
C ALA A 62 7.65 0.98 -0.79
N GLY A 63 7.62 0.26 -1.92
CA GLY A 63 6.62 0.51 -2.97
C GLY A 63 5.19 0.21 -2.53
N THR A 64 5.00 -0.75 -1.64
CA THR A 64 3.70 -1.06 -1.03
C THR A 64 3.24 0.06 -0.10
N ALA A 65 4.12 0.53 0.79
CA ALA A 65 3.81 1.63 1.71
C ALA A 65 3.49 2.93 0.94
N ALA A 66 4.22 3.21 -0.13
CA ALA A 66 4.02 4.40 -0.95
C ALA A 66 2.73 4.36 -1.79
N ALA A 67 2.05 3.21 -1.92
CA ALA A 67 0.84 3.11 -2.73
C ALA A 67 -0.35 3.89 -2.13
N SER A 68 -0.46 3.94 -0.80
CA SER A 68 -1.50 4.72 -0.11
C SER A 68 -1.14 6.20 -0.01
N GLN A 69 -2.14 7.07 0.06
CA GLN A 69 -1.93 8.51 0.21
C GLN A 69 -1.33 8.83 1.59
N THR A 70 -1.90 8.26 2.65
CA THR A 70 -1.24 8.20 3.96
C THR A 70 -0.24 7.04 3.95
N MET A 71 1.05 7.36 3.91
CA MET A 71 2.15 6.40 3.88
C MET A 71 2.82 6.33 5.25
N LEU A 72 2.87 5.13 5.83
CA LEU A 72 3.64 4.88 7.05
C LEU A 72 5.15 4.98 6.75
N THR A 73 5.87 5.77 7.53
CA THR A 73 7.33 5.83 7.41
C THR A 73 7.98 4.64 8.16
N GLY A 74 9.30 4.68 8.29
CA GLY A 74 10.06 3.75 9.14
C GLY A 74 10.06 4.13 10.62
N GLU A 75 9.62 5.33 10.96
CA GLU A 75 9.88 5.97 12.25
C GLU A 75 8.64 5.95 13.18
N GLY A 76 8.91 5.82 14.48
CA GLY A 76 7.90 5.82 15.53
C GLY A 76 8.21 4.85 16.66
N ASN A 77 7.31 4.83 17.64
CA ASN A 77 7.27 3.91 18.76
C ASN A 77 6.23 2.82 18.48
N PHE A 78 6.69 1.63 18.12
CA PHE A 78 5.81 0.53 17.74
C PHE A 78 5.37 -0.33 18.94
N GLU A 79 5.81 0.00 20.15
CA GLU A 79 5.41 -0.69 21.38
C GLU A 79 4.13 -0.12 22.00
N VAL A 80 3.74 1.09 21.59
CA VAL A 80 2.59 1.82 22.15
C VAL A 80 1.53 2.03 21.06
N ILE A 81 0.27 1.87 21.46
CA ILE A 81 -0.88 2.29 20.65
C ILE A 81 -1.29 3.68 21.13
N GLY A 82 -1.13 4.68 20.27
CA GLY A 82 -1.41 6.06 20.64
C GLY A 82 -1.30 7.05 19.48
N PRO A 83 -2.04 8.18 19.54
CA PRO A 83 -1.89 9.27 18.59
C PRO A 83 -0.45 9.78 18.53
N GLY A 84 0.11 9.92 17.32
CA GLY A 84 1.46 10.47 17.13
C GLY A 84 2.62 9.50 17.42
N GLU A 85 2.34 8.27 17.83
CA GLU A 85 3.39 7.25 18.07
C GLU A 85 4.00 6.72 16.76
N THR A 86 3.42 7.03 15.60
CA THR A 86 3.94 6.57 14.30
C THR A 86 3.93 7.70 13.32
N GLU A 87 5.06 7.92 12.66
CA GLU A 87 5.21 8.96 11.67
C GLU A 87 4.58 8.53 10.33
N VAL A 88 3.91 9.49 9.70
CA VAL A 88 3.32 9.33 8.38
C VAL A 88 3.78 10.44 7.45
N ALA A 89 3.85 10.13 6.17
CA ALA A 89 4.10 11.08 5.11
C ALA A 89 3.08 10.88 3.98
N THR A 90 3.05 11.79 3.01
CA THR A 90 2.23 11.58 1.81
C THR A 90 2.93 10.56 0.90
N GLY A 91 2.25 9.50 0.49
CA GLY A 91 2.72 8.56 -0.52
C GLY A 91 2.44 9.02 -1.95
N ILE A 92 2.47 8.08 -2.90
CA ILE A 92 2.05 8.29 -4.29
C ILE A 92 0.54 8.53 -4.33
N GLY A 93 -0.24 7.82 -3.50
CA GLY A 93 -1.69 8.05 -3.40
C GLY A 93 -2.49 7.47 -4.58
N PHE A 94 -2.12 6.27 -5.02
CA PHE A 94 -3.03 5.44 -5.83
C PHE A 94 -4.29 5.11 -5.04
N LEU A 95 -4.12 4.84 -3.74
CA LEU A 95 -5.21 4.53 -2.83
C LEU A 95 -5.39 5.65 -1.81
N LYS A 96 -6.50 6.38 -1.91
CA LYS A 96 -6.75 7.58 -1.09
C LYS A 96 -7.56 7.32 0.17
N ASN A 97 -8.30 6.20 0.21
CA ASN A 97 -9.26 5.90 1.28
C ASN A 97 -8.81 4.76 2.20
N VAL A 98 -7.60 4.24 2.00
CA VAL A 98 -7.05 3.11 2.75
C VAL A 98 -5.57 3.32 3.03
N ILE A 99 -5.13 2.88 4.20
CA ILE A 99 -3.72 2.84 4.60
C ILE A 99 -3.19 1.44 4.37
N ILE A 100 -2.00 1.30 3.79
CA ILE A 100 -1.35 -0.01 3.62
C ILE A 100 -0.03 -0.07 4.38
N ASP A 101 0.13 -1.16 5.14
CA ASP A 101 1.38 -1.57 5.74
C ASP A 101 1.87 -2.91 5.16
N GLN A 102 3.17 -3.16 5.30
CA GLN A 102 3.95 -4.22 4.68
C GLN A 102 4.85 -4.89 5.74
N HIS A 103 5.30 -6.12 5.49
CA HIS A 103 6.04 -6.95 6.47
C HIS A 103 5.31 -7.06 7.81
N PHE A 104 3.98 -7.13 7.75
CA PHE A 104 3.14 -6.70 8.85
C PHE A 104 3.22 -7.61 10.07
N VAL A 105 2.99 -8.91 9.91
CA VAL A 105 3.05 -9.87 11.02
C VAL A 105 4.49 -10.16 11.38
N ALA A 106 5.35 -10.39 10.37
CA ALA A 106 6.78 -10.64 10.52
C ALA A 106 7.47 -9.59 11.41
N ARG A 107 7.06 -8.32 11.32
CA ARG A 107 7.66 -7.21 12.09
C ARG A 107 6.76 -6.66 13.20
N ARG A 108 5.67 -7.34 13.55
CA ARG A 108 4.76 -6.96 14.66
C ARG A 108 4.23 -5.53 14.55
N ARG A 109 3.78 -5.15 13.35
CA ARG A 109 3.40 -3.77 13.01
C ARG A 109 1.94 -3.42 13.31
N GLN A 110 1.24 -4.23 14.11
CA GLN A 110 -0.17 -4.00 14.45
C GLN A 110 -0.36 -2.67 15.19
N ASN A 111 0.47 -2.42 16.20
CA ASN A 111 0.34 -1.23 17.04
C ASN A 111 0.45 0.05 16.23
N ARG A 112 1.46 0.14 15.35
CA ARG A 112 1.68 1.34 14.52
C ARG A 112 0.54 1.59 13.54
N LEU A 113 0.03 0.54 12.91
CA LEU A 113 -1.09 0.67 11.96
C LEU A 113 -2.36 1.12 12.68
N MET A 114 -2.64 0.54 13.84
CA MET A 114 -3.77 0.93 14.69
C MET A 114 -3.63 2.38 15.15
N SER A 115 -2.45 2.80 15.64
CA SER A 115 -2.15 4.17 16.06
C SER A 115 -2.50 5.18 14.98
N VAL A 116 -2.07 4.95 13.73
CA VAL A 116 -2.36 5.84 12.61
C VAL A 116 -3.85 5.83 12.25
N LEU A 117 -4.48 4.65 12.14
CA LEU A 117 -5.87 4.51 11.71
C LEU A 117 -6.88 5.14 12.70
N GLN A 118 -6.53 5.23 14.00
CA GLN A 118 -7.36 5.92 14.99
C GLN A 118 -7.46 7.42 14.75
N THR A 119 -6.48 8.02 14.07
CA THR A 119 -6.39 9.48 13.90
C THR A 119 -6.53 9.94 12.46
N SER A 120 -6.34 9.08 11.46
CA SER A 120 -6.35 9.48 10.04
C SER A 120 -7.76 9.73 9.49
N GLU A 121 -7.89 10.28 8.28
CA GLU A 121 -9.21 10.48 7.65
C GLU A 121 -9.74 9.21 6.97
N GLU A 122 -8.85 8.29 6.63
CA GLU A 122 -9.16 6.94 6.21
C GLU A 122 -9.81 6.16 7.36
N ARG A 123 -10.56 5.11 7.00
CA ARG A 123 -11.27 4.25 7.96
C ARG A 123 -11.04 2.76 7.73
N LEU A 124 -10.18 2.44 6.78
CA LEU A 124 -9.76 1.09 6.43
C LEU A 124 -8.25 1.07 6.34
N ALA A 125 -7.64 0.01 6.84
CA ALA A 125 -6.24 -0.26 6.63
C ALA A 125 -5.98 -1.74 6.36
N PHE A 126 -4.94 -2.05 5.60
CA PHE A 126 -4.45 -3.40 5.41
C PHE A 126 -3.02 -3.52 5.91
N GLY A 127 -2.76 -4.57 6.70
CA GLY A 127 -1.42 -5.02 7.02
C GLY A 127 -1.10 -6.27 6.22
N ILE A 128 -0.16 -6.16 5.28
CA ILE A 128 0.24 -7.25 4.37
C ILE A 128 1.51 -7.92 4.91
N ASP A 129 1.46 -9.23 5.11
CA ASP A 129 2.63 -9.96 5.61
C ASP A 129 3.67 -10.25 4.51
N GLU A 130 4.85 -10.74 4.91
CA GLU A 130 5.83 -11.27 3.96
C GLU A 130 5.23 -12.42 3.14
N ASP A 131 5.62 -12.52 1.87
CA ASP A 131 5.07 -13.47 0.88
C ASP A 131 3.54 -13.40 0.71
N CYS A 132 2.93 -12.24 0.96
CA CYS A 132 1.54 -11.93 0.65
C CYS A 132 1.43 -10.74 -0.32
N THR A 133 0.47 -10.80 -1.24
CA THR A 133 0.14 -9.72 -2.18
C THR A 133 -1.35 -9.45 -2.13
N LEU A 134 -1.72 -8.17 -2.08
CA LEU A 134 -3.09 -7.73 -2.31
C LEU A 134 -3.21 -7.26 -3.77
N ALA A 135 -3.90 -8.02 -4.61
CA ALA A 135 -4.29 -7.57 -5.93
C ALA A 135 -5.54 -6.70 -5.80
N ILE A 136 -5.47 -5.46 -6.29
CA ILE A 136 -6.55 -4.48 -6.15
C ILE A 136 -7.06 -4.11 -7.53
N GLU A 137 -8.34 -4.40 -7.76
CA GLU A 137 -9.05 -4.09 -8.99
C GLU A 137 -10.04 -2.95 -8.74
N ASP A 138 -10.11 -2.00 -9.68
CA ASP A 138 -11.02 -0.83 -9.68
C ASP A 138 -10.99 -0.01 -8.37
N GLU A 139 -9.82 0.06 -7.71
CA GLU A 139 -9.64 0.71 -6.41
C GLU A 139 -10.67 0.24 -5.35
N ARG A 140 -11.18 -0.99 -5.48
CA ARG A 140 -12.29 -1.50 -4.67
C ARG A 140 -12.12 -2.94 -4.25
N LYS A 141 -11.94 -3.85 -5.19
CA LYS A 141 -11.92 -5.30 -4.91
C LYS A 141 -10.50 -5.71 -4.62
N VAL A 142 -10.29 -6.28 -3.43
CA VAL A 142 -9.02 -6.87 -3.02
C VAL A 142 -9.11 -8.37 -3.17
N SER A 143 -8.06 -8.99 -3.70
CA SER A 143 -7.85 -10.45 -3.68
C SER A 143 -6.50 -10.76 -3.04
N VAL A 144 -6.46 -11.71 -2.10
CA VAL A 144 -5.22 -12.13 -1.44
C VAL A 144 -4.52 -13.21 -2.27
N ILE A 145 -3.26 -12.96 -2.62
CA ILE A 145 -2.43 -13.84 -3.45
C ILE A 145 -1.14 -14.14 -2.69
N GLY A 146 -0.65 -15.38 -2.80
CA GLY A 146 0.58 -15.85 -2.17
C GLY A 146 0.31 -16.89 -1.08
N PRO A 147 1.35 -17.39 -0.41
CA PRO A 147 1.19 -18.38 0.67
C PRO A 147 0.84 -17.79 2.05
N SER A 148 1.01 -16.48 2.25
CA SER A 148 0.81 -15.85 3.57
C SER A 148 -0.51 -15.07 3.66
N ILE A 149 -0.72 -14.37 4.76
CA ILE A 149 -1.96 -13.68 5.12
C ILE A 149 -1.84 -12.15 5.01
N ALA A 150 -3.00 -11.50 4.92
CA ALA A 150 -3.15 -10.08 5.21
C ALA A 150 -4.18 -9.89 6.32
N LEU A 151 -4.12 -8.75 7.00
CA LEU A 151 -5.13 -8.35 7.97
C LEU A 151 -5.77 -7.05 7.52
N SER A 152 -7.10 -6.97 7.59
CA SER A 152 -7.81 -5.69 7.46
C SER A 152 -8.15 -5.13 8.85
N PHE A 153 -8.05 -3.83 9.03
CA PHE A 153 -8.56 -3.10 10.19
C PHE A 153 -9.57 -2.07 9.70
N ASP A 154 -10.80 -2.16 10.18
CA ASP A 154 -11.92 -1.33 9.72
C ASP A 154 -12.59 -0.64 10.91
N ASN A 155 -12.58 0.69 10.91
CA ASN A 155 -13.23 1.52 11.94
C ASN A 155 -14.27 2.48 11.34
N ARG A 156 -14.84 2.16 10.18
CA ARG A 156 -15.87 2.98 9.50
C ARG A 156 -17.08 3.27 10.38
N GLU A 157 -17.56 2.26 11.09
CA GLU A 157 -18.71 2.40 12.01
C GLU A 157 -18.36 3.22 13.25
N HIS A 158 -17.17 3.01 13.81
CA HIS A 158 -16.76 3.58 15.09
C HIS A 158 -15.24 3.82 15.15
N ARG A 159 -14.82 5.09 15.20
CA ARG A 159 -13.41 5.55 15.24
C ARG A 159 -12.46 4.74 16.13
N HIS A 160 -12.92 4.36 17.32
CA HIS A 160 -12.11 3.69 18.36
C HIS A 160 -12.42 2.20 18.52
N LYS A 161 -13.18 1.60 17.58
CA LYS A 161 -13.42 0.16 17.53
C LYS A 161 -13.04 -0.35 16.15
N PHE A 162 -12.32 -1.46 16.12
CA PHE A 162 -11.94 -2.10 14.87
C PHE A 162 -12.74 -3.38 14.70
N VAL A 163 -13.24 -3.59 13.49
CA VAL A 163 -13.47 -4.93 12.97
C VAL A 163 -12.17 -5.38 12.30
N THR A 164 -11.66 -6.54 12.70
CA THR A 164 -10.46 -7.13 12.12
C THR A 164 -10.82 -8.41 11.40
N HIS A 165 -10.31 -8.55 10.17
CA HIS A 165 -10.41 -9.77 9.38
C HIS A 165 -9.00 -10.29 9.13
N ILE A 166 -8.82 -11.60 9.30
CA ILE A 166 -7.65 -12.30 8.78
C ILE A 166 -8.03 -12.79 7.40
N LEU A 167 -7.30 -12.36 6.39
CA LEU A 167 -7.54 -12.67 4.99
C LEU A 167 -6.49 -13.69 4.54
N TYR A 168 -6.95 -14.88 4.20
CA TYR A 168 -6.14 -15.98 3.71
C TYR A 168 -5.98 -15.93 2.19
N PRO A 169 -4.98 -16.64 1.63
CA PRO A 169 -4.86 -16.80 0.18
C PRO A 169 -6.19 -17.22 -0.46
N GLY A 170 -6.61 -16.51 -1.51
CA GLY A 170 -7.90 -16.72 -2.19
C GLY A 170 -9.08 -15.95 -1.59
N ASP A 171 -8.92 -15.31 -0.42
CA ASP A 171 -9.94 -14.42 0.12
C ASP A 171 -10.05 -13.13 -0.69
N THR A 172 -11.25 -12.57 -0.67
CA THR A 172 -11.59 -11.28 -1.26
C THR A 172 -12.15 -10.33 -0.22
N PHE A 173 -11.94 -9.03 -0.46
CA PHE A 173 -12.47 -7.95 0.36
C PHE A 173 -12.95 -6.80 -0.52
N ASP A 174 -14.16 -6.29 -0.30
CA ASP A 174 -14.67 -5.09 -0.96
C ASP A 174 -14.40 -3.86 -0.06
N MET A 175 -13.48 -2.99 -0.48
CA MET A 175 -13.08 -1.82 0.31
C MET A 175 -14.21 -0.81 0.53
N ILE A 176 -15.27 -0.82 -0.29
CA ILE A 176 -16.39 0.12 -0.17
C ILE A 176 -17.45 -0.41 0.80
N THR A 177 -17.79 -1.69 0.69
CA THR A 177 -18.87 -2.29 1.51
C THR A 177 -18.37 -2.96 2.78
N GLY A 178 -17.09 -3.31 2.86
CA GLY A 178 -16.54 -4.13 3.95
C GLY A 178 -16.91 -5.61 3.88
N THR A 179 -17.56 -6.04 2.80
CA THR A 179 -17.86 -7.44 2.58
C THR A 179 -16.57 -8.21 2.37
N TYR A 180 -16.39 -9.30 3.10
CA TYR A 180 -15.27 -10.22 2.95
C TYR A 180 -15.79 -11.64 2.67
N GLY A 181 -15.01 -12.43 1.96
CA GLY A 181 -15.32 -13.84 1.73
C GLY A 181 -14.30 -14.52 0.82
N SER A 182 -14.25 -15.84 0.87
CA SER A 182 -13.38 -16.65 0.02
C SER A 182 -13.92 -16.72 -1.41
N LEU A 183 -13.05 -16.68 -2.42
CA LEU A 183 -13.44 -17.12 -3.76
C LEU A 183 -13.94 -18.58 -3.64
N PRO A 184 -15.07 -18.94 -4.29
CA PRO A 184 -15.48 -20.33 -4.30
C PRO A 184 -14.33 -21.15 -4.88
N GLU A 185 -13.97 -22.24 -4.19
CA GLU A 185 -12.97 -23.18 -4.70
C GLU A 185 -13.36 -23.52 -6.14
N SER A 186 -12.46 -23.25 -7.10
CA SER A 186 -12.66 -23.72 -8.45
C SER A 186 -12.65 -25.23 -8.38
N GLY A 187 -13.84 -25.84 -8.45
CA GLY A 187 -14.01 -27.28 -8.43
C GLY A 187 -13.05 -27.93 -9.42
N HIS A 188 -12.16 -28.75 -8.90
CA HIS A 188 -11.34 -29.68 -9.68
C HIS A 188 -12.20 -30.84 -10.20
#